data_AF-A0A6L8NE13-F1
#
_entry.id   AF-A0A6L8NE13-F1
#
_cell.length_a   1.000
_cell.length_b   1.000
_cell.length_c   1.000
_cell.angle_alpha   90.00
_cell.angle_beta   90.00
_cell.angle_gamma   90.00
#
_symmetry.space_group_name_H-M   'P 1'
#
loop_
_entity.id
_entity.type
_entity.pdbx_description
1 polymer ?
#
loop_
_entity_poly.entity_id
_entity_poly.type
_entity_poly.pdbx_seq_one_letter_code
_entity_poly.pdbx_strand_id
1 'polypeptide(L)' 'MRTESLLAPPPAPRSAVCCVCGRTTTAPVEAGYVERASGPGYVRYVCPQDTTGCSPGPVPGELNRSGGCRA' A
#
# COMPACT_ATOMS: atom_id res chain seq x y z
N MET A 1 -18.83 -25.70 -2.15
CA MET A 1 -18.60 -24.25 -2.05
C MET A 1 -19.92 -23.62 -1.62
N ARG A 2 -20.03 -23.00 -0.44
CA ARG A 2 -21.30 -22.44 0.07
C ARG A 2 -21.51 -21.03 -0.47
N THR A 3 -22.69 -20.78 -1.05
CA THR A 3 -23.13 -19.52 -1.68
C THR A 3 -23.21 -18.33 -0.72
N GLU A 4 -23.26 -18.57 0.59
CA GLU A 4 -23.33 -17.53 1.62
C GLU A 4 -22.12 -16.59 1.65
N SER A 5 -20.97 -17.03 1.11
CA SER A 5 -19.74 -16.22 1.10
C SER A 5 -19.78 -15.05 0.09
N LEU A 6 -20.72 -15.06 -0.85
CA LEU A 6 -20.87 -14.02 -1.89
C LEU A 6 -21.85 -12.91 -1.49
N LEU A 7 -22.61 -13.09 -0.39
CA LEU A 7 -23.57 -12.10 0.10
C LEU A 7 -22.96 -11.07 1.07
N ALA A 8 -21.70 -11.27 1.48
CA ALA A 8 -21.02 -10.30 2.30
C ALA A 8 -20.89 -8.97 1.53
N PRO A 9 -21.26 -7.82 2.13
CA PRO A 9 -21.05 -6.54 1.48
C PRO A 9 -19.57 -6.39 1.14
N PRO A 10 -19.23 -5.86 -0.05
CA PRO A 10 -17.85 -5.67 -0.42
C PRO A 10 -17.15 -4.83 0.65
N PRO A 11 -15.91 -5.16 1.02
CA PRO A 11 -15.18 -4.36 1.99
C PRO A 11 -15.16 -2.91 1.49
N ALA A 12 -15.35 -1.97 2.41
CA ALA A 12 -15.35 -0.54 2.08
C ALA A 12 -14.13 -0.23 1.20
N PRO A 13 -14.32 0.51 0.09
CA PRO A 13 -13.23 0.81 -0.83
C PRO A 13 -12.11 1.47 -0.03
N ARG A 14 -10.99 0.75 0.10
CA ARG A 14 -9.81 1.29 0.77
C ARG A 14 -9.36 2.45 -0.12
N SER A 15 -9.44 3.67 0.39
CA SER A 15 -8.88 4.83 -0.28
C SER A 15 -7.59 5.23 0.41
N ALA A 16 -6.56 5.51 -0.38
CA ALA A 16 -5.29 6.00 0.14
C ALA A 16 -4.69 7.01 -0.82
N VAL A 17 -3.82 7.87 -0.30
CA VAL A 17 -3.06 8.82 -1.11
C VAL A 17 -1.86 8.10 -1.70
N CYS A 18 -1.71 8.18 -3.02
CA CYS A 18 -0.54 7.63 -3.69
C CYS A 18 0.70 8.43 -3.32
N CYS A 19 1.74 7.74 -2.84
CA CYS A 19 3.00 8.39 -2.47
C CYS A 19 3.82 8.89 -3.67
N VAL A 20 3.44 8.55 -4.91
CA VAL A 20 4.10 9.00 -6.14
C VAL A 20 3.38 10.20 -6.74
N CYS A 21 2.12 10.06 -7.18
CA CYS A 21 1.39 11.14 -7.83
C CYS A 21 0.56 12.03 -6.88
N GLY A 22 0.51 11.72 -5.58
CA GLY A 22 -0.22 12.50 -4.57
C GLY A 22 -1.75 12.44 -4.67
N ARG A 23 -2.31 11.72 -5.64
CA ARG A 23 -3.76 11.58 -5.82
C ARG A 23 -4.33 10.50 -4.91
N THR A 24 -5.55 10.70 -4.44
CA THR A 24 -6.32 9.66 -3.74
C THR A 24 -6.72 8.58 -4.75
N THR A 25 -6.36 7.34 -4.47
CA THR A 25 -6.76 6.16 -5.24
C THR A 25 -7.76 5.33 -4.46
N THR A 26 -8.76 4.79 -5.16
CA THR A 26 -9.73 3.82 -4.65
C THR A 26 -9.26 2.37 -4.83
N ALA A 27 -8.10 2.18 -5.47
CA ALA A 27 -7.43 0.89 -5.64
C ALA A 27 -5.96 1.00 -5.16
N PRO A 28 -5.72 1.22 -3.86
CA PRO A 28 -4.38 1.39 -3.33
C PRO A 28 -3.61 0.06 -3.31
N VAL A 29 -2.36 0.11 -3.76
CA VAL A 29 -1.40 -1.00 -3.67
C VAL A 29 -0.36 -0.67 -2.60
N GLU A 30 -0.02 -1.64 -1.74
CA GLU A 30 0.99 -1.46 -0.70
C GLU A 30 2.38 -1.36 -1.32
N ALA A 31 3.04 -0.23 -1.09
CA ALA A 31 4.34 0.11 -1.67
C ALA A 31 5.51 -0.11 -0.70
N GLY A 32 5.23 -0.32 0.59
CA GLY A 32 6.25 -0.58 1.61
C GLY A 32 5.92 0.09 2.93
N TYR A 33 6.70 -0.23 3.96
CA TYR A 33 6.52 0.32 5.31
C TYR A 33 7.54 1.42 5.59
N VAL A 34 7.15 2.42 6.38
CA VAL A 34 8.02 3.49 6.88
C VAL A 34 8.04 3.41 8.39
N GLU A 35 9.19 3.04 8.94
CA GLU A 35 9.42 3.11 10.38
C GLU A 35 9.44 4.57 10.85
N ARG A 36 8.82 4.84 12.01
CA ARG A 36 8.85 6.16 12.65
C ARG A 36 9.71 6.06 13.91
N ALA A 37 10.50 7.10 14.17
CA ALA A 37 11.35 7.18 15.37
C ALA A 37 10.53 7.21 16.68
N SER A 38 9.28 7.65 16.60
CA SER A 38 8.35 7.72 17.73
C SER A 38 7.03 7.03 17.38
N GLY A 39 6.94 5.74 17.70
CA GLY A 39 5.70 4.95 17.58
C GLY A 39 5.65 4.02 16.37
N PRO A 40 4.51 3.36 16.14
CA PRO A 40 4.36 2.43 15.03
C PRO A 40 4.53 3.18 13.70
N GLY A 41 5.34 2.61 12.82
CA GLY A 41 5.45 3.06 11.44
C GLY A 41 4.14 2.91 10.67
N TYR A 42 4.18 3.30 9.40
CA TYR A 42 2.98 3.32 8.54
C TYR A 42 3.27 2.73 7.16
N VAL A 43 2.24 2.12 6.56
CA VAL A 43 2.29 1.60 5.20
C VAL A 43 2.10 2.73 4.20
N ARG A 44 2.94 2.78 3.17
CA ARG A 44 2.78 3.64 2.00
C ARG A 44 1.95 2.93 0.95
N TYR A 45 1.11 3.68 0.27
CA TYR A 45 0.27 3.18 -0.80
C TYR A 45 0.57 3.89 -2.13
N VAL A 46 0.33 3.20 -3.24
CA VAL A 46 0.42 3.75 -4.60
C VAL A 46 -0.80 3.43 -5.45
N CYS A 47 -0.99 4.24 -6.48
CA CYS A 47 -1.93 3.94 -7.55
C CYS A 47 -1.42 2.76 -8.38
N PRO A 48 -2.32 1.92 -8.96
CA PRO A 48 -1.92 0.80 -9.81
C PRO A 48 -1.07 1.23 -11.03
N GLN A 49 -1.31 2.45 -11.52
CA GLN A 49 -0.57 3.05 -12.64
C GLN A 49 0.88 3.44 -12.28
N ASP A 50 1.17 3.69 -11.00
CA ASP A 50 2.48 4.12 -10.51
C ASP A 50 3.27 2.97 -9.86
N THR A 51 2.68 1.78 -9.76
CA THR A 51 3.30 0.59 -9.13
C THR A 51 4.62 0.20 -9.78
N THR A 52 4.76 0.35 -11.10
CA THR A 52 5.97 -0.03 -11.84
C THR A 52 7.15 0.92 -11.55
N GLY A 53 6.88 2.17 -11.18
CA GLY A 53 7.91 3.16 -10.82
C GLY A 53 8.34 3.12 -9.35
N CYS A 54 7.70 2.27 -8.56
CA CYS A 54 7.82 2.22 -7.11
C CYS A 54 8.23 0.79 -6.76
N SER A 55 9.54 0.57 -6.54
CA SER A 55 10.01 -0.73 -6.05
C SER A 55 9.36 -0.98 -4.69
N PRO A 56 8.56 -2.06 -4.52
CA PRO A 56 7.98 -2.39 -3.23
C PRO A 56 9.10 -2.42 -2.20
N GLY A 57 9.08 -1.46 -1.27
CA GLY A 57 10.02 -1.42 -0.17
C GLY A 57 9.80 -2.63 0.71
N PRO A 58 10.84 -3.12 1.39
CA PRO A 58 10.72 -4.28 2.25
C PRO A 58 9.60 -4.07 3.27
N VAL A 59 8.76 -5.09 3.40
CA VAL A 59 7.76 -5.18 4.47
C VAL A 59 8.46 -5.37 5.82
N PRO A 60 7.80 -5.10 6.97
CA PRO A 60 8.41 -5.27 8.28
C PRO A 60 8.99 -6.69 8.43
N GLY A 61 10.31 -6.79 8.57
CA GLY A 61 11.06 -8.07 8.60
C GLY A 61 12.11 -8.25 7.49
N GLU A 62 12.01 -7.50 6.39
CA GLU A 62 12.89 -7.62 5.20
C GLU A 62 13.94 -6.48 5.12
N LEU A 63 14.47 -6.02 6.26
CA LEU A 63 15.41 -4.88 6.33
C LEU A 63 16.81 -5.22 5.75
N ASN A 64 16.94 -5.33 4.43
CA ASN A 64 18.26 -5.24 3.77
C ASN A 64 18.27 -4.68 2.34
N ARG A 65 17.19 -4.08 1.84
CA ARG A 65 17.26 -3.34 0.57
C ARG A 65 16.42 -2.09 0.62
N SER A 66 17.08 -0.95 0.42
CA SER A 66 16.49 0.37 0.29
C SER A 66 15.59 0.44 -0.95
N GLY A 67 14.39 -0.15 -0.88
CA GLY A 67 13.32 0.05 -1.85
C GLY A 67 12.52 1.29 -1.45
N GLY A 68 12.50 2.29 -2.33
CA GLY A 68 11.81 3.55 -2.11
C GLY A 68 11.27 4.08 -3.41
N CYS A 69 10.11 4.72 -3.34
CA CYS A 69 9.49 5.39 -4.47
C CYS A 69 10.12 6.77 -4.51
N ARG A 70 10.96 7.02 -5.52
CA ARG A 70 11.55 8.34 -5.74
C ARG A 70 10.40 9.31 -5.98
N ALA A 71 10.25 10.26 -5.05
CA ALA A 71 9.48 11.47 -5.29
C ALA A 71 10.17 12.31 -6.36
#